data_AF-A0A242PFL6-F1
#
_entry.id   AF-A0A242PFL6-F1
#
_cell.length_a   1.000
_cell.length_b   1.000
_cell.length_c   1.000
_cell.angle_alpha   90.00
_cell.angle_beta   90.00
_cell.angle_gamma   90.00
#
_symmetry.space_group_name_H-M   'P 1'
#
loop_
_entity.id
_entity.type
_entity.pdbx_description
1 polymer ?
#
loop_
_entity_poly.entity_id
_entity_poly.type
_entity_poly.pdbx_seq_one_letter_code
_entity_poly.pdbx_strand_id
1 'polypeptide(L)'
;MKVMLKSKAVALLSGFIPHFIKFAPWLLLFVSIIFLCQLTAKNKQLNVDNETLREDKEELIGIIDYKNNQLIELDELHRNNEQQLINQRNQLQTADILNRQYKKELEQLINENEQLREWSNNDLPASIKRLYSRPEITGSEDYQGWLSSRNAMLSASKQPEK
;
A
#
# COMPACT_ATOMS: atom_id res chain seq x y z
N MET A 1 96.17 25.33 -39.80
CA MET A 1 95.22 24.26 -40.23
C MET A 1 93.74 24.56 -39.96
N LYS A 2 93.39 25.35 -38.93
CA LYS A 2 92.00 25.65 -38.53
C LYS A 2 91.22 26.57 -39.51
N VAL A 3 91.91 27.40 -40.28
CA VAL A 3 91.30 28.40 -41.19
C VAL A 3 90.75 27.76 -42.47
N MET A 4 91.37 26.67 -42.97
CA MET A 4 90.90 26.01 -44.20
C MET A 4 89.68 25.09 -43.99
N LEU A 5 89.47 24.53 -42.79
CA LEU A 5 88.25 23.77 -42.51
C LEU A 5 87.01 24.67 -42.46
N LYS A 6 87.14 25.90 -41.93
CA LYS A 6 86.03 26.87 -41.85
C LYS A 6 85.61 27.37 -43.25
N SER A 7 86.56 27.58 -44.15
CA SER A 7 86.29 28.04 -45.53
C SER A 7 85.55 26.99 -46.36
N LYS A 8 85.90 25.70 -46.23
CA LYS A 8 85.17 24.61 -46.91
C LYS A 8 83.76 24.40 -46.34
N ALA A 9 83.56 24.55 -45.03
CA ALA A 9 82.25 24.45 -44.40
C ALA A 9 81.30 25.59 -44.84
N VAL A 10 81.81 26.82 -44.97
CA VAL A 10 81.02 27.99 -45.41
C VAL A 10 80.67 27.90 -46.90
N ALA A 11 81.59 27.41 -47.75
CA ALA A 11 81.31 27.20 -49.18
C ALA A 11 80.33 26.04 -49.45
N LEU A 12 80.30 25.02 -48.60
CA LEU A 12 79.29 23.94 -48.67
C LEU A 12 77.90 24.40 -48.21
N LEU A 13 77.82 25.34 -47.25
CA LEU A 13 76.57 25.92 -46.79
C LEU A 13 75.96 26.89 -47.82
N SER A 14 76.77 27.68 -48.55
CA SER A 14 76.28 28.69 -49.51
C SER A 14 75.62 28.11 -50.76
N GLY A 15 76.01 26.89 -51.20
CA GLY A 15 75.37 26.20 -52.32
C GLY A 15 74.05 25.50 -51.96
N PHE A 16 73.82 25.24 -50.66
CA PHE A 16 72.69 24.45 -50.18
C PHE A 16 71.46 25.31 -49.82
N ILE A 17 71.68 26.55 -49.38
CA ILE A 17 70.65 27.54 -49.02
C ILE A 17 69.64 27.86 -50.15
N PRO A 18 70.05 28.09 -51.42
CA PRO A 18 69.08 28.38 -52.49
C PRO A 18 68.24 27.17 -52.91
N HIS A 19 68.69 25.94 -52.64
CA HIS A 19 67.87 24.74 -52.79
C HIS A 19 66.87 24.60 -51.64
N PHE A 20 67.28 24.87 -50.40
CA PHE A 20 66.40 24.78 -49.22
C PHE A 20 65.19 25.72 -49.30
N ILE A 21 65.37 26.98 -49.73
CA ILE A 21 64.26 27.95 -49.88
C ILE A 21 63.22 27.48 -50.91
N LYS A 22 63.66 26.79 -51.98
CA LYS A 22 62.76 26.24 -53.01
C LYS A 22 61.94 25.05 -52.49
N PHE A 23 62.47 24.27 -51.55
CA PHE A 23 61.78 23.10 -50.99
C PHE A 23 61.01 23.40 -49.69
N ALA A 24 61.31 24.50 -49.00
CA ALA A 24 60.62 24.96 -47.80
C ALA A 24 59.07 25.02 -47.91
N PRO A 25 58.45 25.58 -48.99
CA PRO A 25 56.99 25.58 -49.10
C PRO A 25 56.41 24.17 -49.24
N TRP A 26 57.11 23.26 -49.91
CA TRP A 26 56.70 21.86 -50.04
C TRP A 26 56.77 21.12 -48.70
N LEU A 27 57.80 21.37 -47.89
CA LEU A 27 57.94 20.78 -46.56
C LEU A 27 56.82 21.27 -45.63
N LEU A 28 56.48 22.56 -45.67
CA LEU A 28 55.36 23.13 -44.89
C LEU A 28 54.03 22.50 -45.30
N LEU A 29 53.77 22.37 -46.61
CA LEU A 29 52.57 21.68 -47.10
C LEU A 29 52.51 20.23 -46.61
N PHE A 30 53.63 19.50 -46.61
CA PHE A 30 53.66 18.13 -46.12
C PHE A 30 53.34 18.04 -44.62
N VAL A 31 53.90 18.93 -43.81
CA VAL A 31 53.59 19.03 -42.36
C VAL A 31 52.12 19.41 -42.14
N SER A 32 51.58 20.33 -42.94
CA SER A 32 50.17 20.73 -42.90
C SER A 32 49.25 19.55 -43.24
N ILE A 33 49.58 18.77 -44.27
CA ILE A 33 48.82 17.57 -44.66
C ILE A 33 48.86 16.51 -43.56
N ILE A 34 50.02 16.28 -42.94
CA ILE A 34 50.14 15.36 -41.79
C ILE A 34 49.27 15.86 -40.63
N PHE A 35 49.31 17.15 -40.33
CA PHE A 35 48.50 17.74 -39.26
C PHE A 35 47.00 17.65 -39.54
N LEU A 36 46.58 17.89 -40.78
CA LEU A 36 45.20 17.68 -41.23
C LEU A 36 44.77 16.23 -41.09
N CYS A 37 45.64 15.28 -41.44
CA CYS A 37 45.37 13.84 -41.27
C CYS A 37 45.18 13.45 -39.79
N GLN A 38 45.96 14.05 -38.88
CA GLN A 38 45.78 13.86 -37.44
C GLN A 38 44.45 14.44 -36.93
N LEU A 39 44.07 15.62 -37.45
CA LEU A 39 42.78 16.26 -37.13
C LEU A 39 41.59 15.43 -37.61
N THR A 40 41.65 14.90 -38.83
CA THR A 40 40.57 14.05 -39.36
C THR A 40 40.48 12.73 -38.61
N ALA A 41 41.60 12.11 -38.23
CA ALA A 41 41.62 10.90 -37.41
C ALA A 41 41.00 11.15 -36.02
N LYS A 42 41.39 12.23 -35.33
CA LYS A 42 40.81 12.61 -34.04
C LYS A 42 39.32 12.95 -34.15
N ASN A 43 38.91 13.66 -35.20
CA ASN A 43 37.52 13.99 -35.43
C ASN A 43 36.69 12.71 -35.67
N LYS A 44 37.21 11.76 -36.46
CA LYS A 44 36.57 10.46 -36.65
C LYS A 44 36.43 9.68 -35.34
N GLN A 45 37.48 9.65 -34.51
CA GLN A 45 37.42 9.01 -33.19
C GLN A 45 36.37 9.66 -32.30
N LEU A 46 36.38 10.99 -32.17
CA LEU A 46 35.38 11.72 -31.40
C LEU A 46 33.97 11.43 -31.87
N ASN A 47 33.75 11.29 -33.18
CA ASN A 47 32.41 10.96 -33.70
C ASN A 47 31.97 9.54 -33.32
N VAL A 48 32.89 8.57 -33.36
CA VAL A 48 32.61 7.20 -32.89
C VAL A 48 32.32 7.19 -31.40
N ASP A 49 33.16 7.86 -30.58
CA ASP A 49 32.96 7.94 -29.14
C ASP A 49 31.61 8.61 -28.79
N ASN A 50 31.26 9.69 -29.50
CA ASN A 50 29.95 10.34 -29.34
C ASN A 50 28.77 9.41 -29.68
N GLU A 51 28.89 8.59 -30.73
CA GLU A 51 27.82 7.65 -31.07
C GLU A 51 27.69 6.55 -30.01
N THR A 52 28.80 6.00 -29.53
CA THR A 52 28.76 5.01 -28.43
C THR A 52 28.15 5.59 -27.15
N LEU A 53 28.50 6.84 -26.80
CA LEU A 53 27.88 7.53 -25.66
C LEU A 53 26.39 7.76 -25.86
N ARG A 54 25.95 7.94 -27.12
CA ARG A 54 24.54 8.13 -27.47
C ARG A 54 23.78 6.81 -27.33
N GLU A 55 24.34 5.72 -27.81
CA GLU A 55 23.81 4.36 -27.66
C GLU A 55 23.74 3.95 -26.18
N ASP A 56 24.82 4.10 -25.42
CA ASP A 56 24.87 3.81 -23.98
C ASP A 56 23.80 4.63 -23.21
N LYS A 57 23.60 5.89 -23.60
CA LYS A 57 22.58 6.75 -23.00
C LYS A 57 21.17 6.26 -23.32
N GLU A 58 20.91 5.87 -24.57
CA GLU A 58 19.61 5.31 -24.98
C GLU A 58 19.32 3.99 -24.26
N GLU A 59 20.32 3.11 -24.13
CA GLU A 59 20.21 1.88 -23.35
C GLU A 59 19.86 2.17 -21.89
N LEU A 60 20.58 3.11 -21.26
CA LEU A 60 20.37 3.45 -19.86
C LEU A 60 18.98 4.07 -19.62
N ILE A 61 18.50 4.90 -20.55
CA ILE A 61 17.13 5.44 -20.52
C ILE A 61 16.12 4.29 -20.60
N GLY A 62 16.33 3.32 -21.50
CA GLY A 62 15.45 2.15 -21.62
C GLY A 62 15.42 1.30 -20.34
N ILE A 63 16.57 1.07 -19.72
CA ILE A 63 16.67 0.32 -18.46
C ILE A 63 15.95 1.07 -17.33
N ILE A 64 16.12 2.38 -17.24
CA ILE A 64 15.44 3.21 -16.23
C ILE A 64 13.93 3.15 -16.42
N ASP A 65 13.44 3.29 -17.65
CA ASP A 65 12.00 3.24 -17.95
C ASP A 65 11.41 1.86 -17.59
N TYR A 66 12.06 0.79 -18.01
CA TYR A 66 11.66 -0.57 -17.66
C TYR A 66 11.60 -0.78 -16.13
N LYS A 67 12.64 -0.37 -15.40
CA LYS A 67 12.68 -0.51 -13.93
C LYS A 67 11.64 0.37 -13.24
N ASN A 68 11.40 1.58 -13.73
CA ASN A 68 10.35 2.45 -13.20
C ASN A 68 8.97 1.81 -13.37
N ASN A 69 8.68 1.27 -14.55
CA ASN A 69 7.42 0.56 -14.80
C ASN A 69 7.26 -0.65 -13.88
N GLN A 70 8.33 -1.43 -13.66
CA GLN A 70 8.33 -2.54 -12.69
C GLN A 70 8.08 -2.07 -11.25
N LEU A 71 8.66 -0.94 -10.84
CA LEU A 71 8.43 -0.37 -9.50
C LEU A 71 7.00 0.14 -9.33
N ILE A 72 6.40 0.73 -10.36
CA ILE A 72 5.01 1.17 -10.35
C ILE A 72 4.08 -0.04 -10.18
N GLU A 73 4.29 -1.10 -10.96
CA GLU A 73 3.50 -2.34 -10.85
C GLU A 73 3.62 -2.96 -9.45
N LEU A 74 4.84 -3.00 -8.90
CA LEU A 74 5.07 -3.54 -7.57
C LEU A 74 4.42 -2.67 -6.47
N ASP A 75 4.49 -1.35 -6.58
CA ASP A 75 3.83 -0.41 -5.65
C ASP A 75 2.31 -0.57 -5.69
N GLU A 76 1.73 -0.70 -6.88
CA GLU A 76 0.30 -0.97 -7.05
C GLU A 76 -0.11 -2.31 -6.42
N LEU A 77 0.68 -3.36 -6.63
CA LEU A 77 0.43 -4.66 -6.02
C LEU A 77 0.50 -4.60 -4.49
N HIS A 78 1.50 -3.91 -3.93
CA HIS A 78 1.61 -3.71 -2.49
C HIS A 78 0.43 -2.94 -1.92
N ARG A 79 0.04 -1.83 -2.55
CA ARG A 79 -1.13 -1.04 -2.12
C ARG A 79 -2.41 -1.87 -2.13
N ASN A 80 -2.63 -2.65 -3.18
CA ASN A 80 -3.80 -3.53 -3.28
C ASN A 80 -3.77 -4.61 -2.18
N ASN A 81 -2.61 -5.23 -1.94
CA ASN A 81 -2.44 -6.21 -0.88
C ASN A 81 -2.71 -5.61 0.51
N GLU A 82 -2.19 -4.42 0.79
CA GLU A 82 -2.44 -3.71 2.04
C GLU A 82 -3.93 -3.37 2.22
N GLN A 83 -4.60 -2.89 1.17
CA GLN A 83 -6.04 -2.63 1.20
C GLN A 83 -6.83 -3.92 1.48
N GLN A 84 -6.46 -5.03 0.84
CA GLN A 84 -7.07 -6.34 1.10
C GLN A 84 -6.86 -6.78 2.55
N LEU A 85 -5.65 -6.60 3.09
CA LEU A 85 -5.34 -6.94 4.48
C LEU A 85 -6.15 -6.09 5.47
N ILE A 86 -6.30 -4.79 5.21
CA ILE A 86 -7.14 -3.91 6.01
C ILE A 86 -8.60 -4.37 5.97
N ASN A 87 -9.11 -4.67 4.78
CA ASN A 87 -10.48 -5.16 4.61
C ASN A 87 -10.72 -6.48 5.37
N GLN A 88 -9.79 -7.42 5.28
CA GLN A 88 -9.85 -8.68 6.03
C GLN A 88 -9.83 -8.45 7.55
N ARG A 89 -8.96 -7.55 8.04
CA ARG A 89 -8.92 -7.19 9.46
C ARG A 89 -10.24 -6.57 9.93
N ASN A 90 -10.82 -5.67 9.14
CA ASN A 90 -12.10 -5.05 9.45
C ASN A 90 -13.24 -6.09 9.48
N GLN A 91 -13.23 -7.06 8.55
CA GLN A 91 -14.18 -8.17 8.55
C GLN A 91 -14.04 -9.04 9.79
N LEU A 92 -12.80 -9.40 10.18
CA LEU A 92 -12.54 -10.18 11.40
C LEU A 92 -12.99 -9.42 12.66
N GLN A 93 -12.69 -8.13 12.75
CA GLN A 93 -13.13 -7.29 13.88
C GLN A 93 -14.66 -7.22 13.95
N THR A 94 -15.33 -7.02 12.82
CA THR A 94 -16.80 -7.00 12.76
C THR A 94 -17.39 -8.35 13.17
N ALA A 95 -16.84 -9.45 12.66
CA ALA A 95 -17.29 -10.79 13.00
C ALA A 95 -17.10 -11.10 14.50
N ASP A 96 -15.98 -10.68 15.09
CA ASP A 96 -15.69 -10.84 16.51
C ASP A 96 -16.63 -10.00 17.40
N ILE A 97 -16.91 -8.76 17.01
CA ILE A 97 -17.92 -7.93 17.69
C ILE A 97 -19.30 -8.60 17.64
N LEU A 98 -19.71 -9.06 16.46
CA LEU A 98 -21.00 -9.70 16.26
C LEU A 98 -21.10 -11.02 17.03
N ASN A 99 -20.03 -11.82 17.05
CA ASN A 99 -19.97 -13.05 17.82
C ASN A 99 -20.12 -12.77 19.33
N ARG A 100 -19.43 -11.77 19.87
CA ARG A 100 -19.61 -11.35 21.26
C ARG A 100 -21.04 -10.91 21.56
N GLN A 101 -21.67 -10.17 20.66
CA GLN A 101 -23.06 -9.76 20.80
C GLN A 101 -24.00 -10.98 20.84
N TYR A 102 -23.88 -11.89 19.88
CA TYR A 102 -24.67 -13.10 19.85
C TYR A 102 -24.47 -13.99 21.06
N LYS A 103 -23.23 -14.14 21.54
CA LYS A 103 -22.95 -14.90 22.76
C LYS A 103 -23.67 -14.31 23.97
N LYS A 104 -23.61 -12.98 24.13
CA LYS A 104 -24.29 -12.29 25.22
C LYS A 104 -25.80 -12.47 25.14
N GLU A 105 -26.38 -12.29 23.96
CA GLU A 105 -27.82 -12.48 23.74
C GLU A 105 -28.25 -13.92 24.03
N LEU A 106 -27.46 -14.91 23.58
CA LEU A 106 -27.73 -16.31 23.83
C LEU A 106 -27.67 -16.64 25.33
N GLU A 107 -26.65 -16.15 26.04
CA GLU A 107 -26.53 -16.32 27.49
C GLU A 107 -27.73 -15.70 28.23
N GLN A 108 -28.17 -14.51 27.82
CA GLN A 108 -29.37 -13.87 28.39
C GLN A 108 -30.61 -14.73 28.15
N LEU A 109 -30.84 -15.18 26.91
CA LEU A 109 -31.98 -16.02 26.57
C LEU A 109 -31.97 -17.36 27.32
N ILE A 110 -30.80 -17.98 27.51
CA ILE A 110 -30.66 -19.22 28.29
C ILE A 110 -31.08 -18.96 29.73
N ASN A 111 -30.55 -17.91 30.35
CA ASN A 111 -30.88 -17.56 31.74
C ASN A 111 -32.37 -17.20 31.89
N GLU A 112 -32.94 -16.42 30.97
CA GLU A 112 -34.38 -16.11 30.98
C GLU A 112 -35.24 -17.36 30.81
N ASN A 113 -34.86 -18.27 29.92
CA ASN A 113 -35.57 -19.54 29.75
C ASN A 113 -35.54 -20.40 31.01
N GLU A 114 -34.39 -20.48 31.68
CA GLU A 114 -34.24 -21.18 32.96
C GLU A 114 -35.14 -20.55 34.04
N GLN A 115 -35.11 -19.23 34.20
CA GLN A 115 -35.98 -18.51 35.15
C GLN A 115 -37.47 -18.74 34.88
N LEU A 116 -37.90 -18.75 33.61
CA LEU A 116 -39.29 -19.05 33.25
C LEU A 116 -39.68 -20.49 33.57
N ARG A 117 -38.77 -21.45 33.36
CA ARG A 117 -39.00 -22.85 33.74
C ARG A 117 -39.11 -23.01 35.24
N GLU A 118 -38.26 -22.36 36.03
CA GLU A 118 -38.36 -22.35 37.48
C GLU A 118 -39.68 -21.75 37.95
N TRP A 119 -40.08 -20.59 37.40
CA TRP A 119 -41.36 -19.96 37.72
C TRP A 119 -42.56 -20.85 37.39
N SER A 120 -42.55 -21.53 36.24
CA SER A 120 -43.61 -22.44 35.84
C SER A 120 -43.67 -23.72 36.69
N ASN A 121 -42.54 -24.18 37.22
CA ASN A 121 -42.48 -25.37 38.09
C ASN A 121 -42.84 -25.04 39.54
N ASN A 122 -42.71 -23.76 39.95
CA ASN A 122 -43.11 -23.31 41.28
C ASN A 122 -44.64 -23.27 41.41
N ASP A 123 -45.12 -23.70 42.58
CA ASP A 123 -46.53 -23.69 42.91
C ASP A 123 -47.11 -22.27 42.85
N LEU A 124 -48.29 -22.10 42.24
CA LEU A 124 -48.93 -20.78 42.18
C LEU A 124 -49.08 -20.19 43.61
N PRO A 125 -48.77 -18.90 43.82
CA PRO A 125 -48.95 -18.25 45.11
C PRO A 125 -50.37 -18.44 45.64
N ALA A 126 -50.51 -18.65 46.96
CA ALA A 126 -51.80 -18.92 47.60
C ALA A 126 -52.86 -17.84 47.32
N SER A 127 -52.45 -16.59 47.16
CA SER A 127 -53.30 -15.47 46.76
C SER A 127 -53.93 -15.68 45.37
N ILE A 128 -53.12 -16.11 44.39
CA ILE A 128 -53.60 -16.42 43.03
C ILE A 128 -54.46 -17.69 43.06
N LYS A 129 -54.02 -18.75 43.74
CA LYS A 129 -54.82 -19.98 43.91
C LYS A 129 -56.20 -19.65 44.51
N ARG A 130 -56.29 -18.76 45.51
CA ARG A 130 -57.55 -18.32 46.13
C ARG A 130 -58.45 -17.52 45.18
N LEU A 131 -57.88 -16.72 44.29
CA LEU A 131 -58.65 -15.93 43.31
C LEU A 131 -59.40 -16.83 42.31
N TYR A 132 -58.75 -17.93 41.92
CA TYR A 132 -59.28 -18.92 40.97
C TYR A 132 -60.02 -20.09 41.65
N SER A 133 -59.82 -20.30 42.96
CA SER A 133 -60.60 -21.27 43.73
C SER A 133 -62.06 -20.82 43.83
N ARG A 134 -62.97 -21.64 43.32
CA ARG A 134 -64.41 -21.38 43.36
C ARG A 134 -65.00 -22.01 44.63
N PRO A 135 -65.59 -21.23 45.55
CA PRO A 135 -66.32 -21.78 46.68
C PRO A 135 -67.61 -22.47 46.20
N GLU A 136 -68.18 -23.33 47.02
CA GLU A 136 -69.51 -23.90 46.77
C GLU A 136 -70.54 -22.76 46.86
N ILE A 137 -71.29 -22.52 45.78
CA ILE A 137 -72.25 -21.41 45.68
C ILE A 137 -73.65 -22.03 45.72
N THR A 138 -74.33 -21.86 46.85
CA THR A 138 -75.65 -22.45 47.12
C THR A 138 -76.82 -21.49 46.86
N GLY A 139 -76.56 -20.19 46.70
CA GLY A 139 -77.57 -19.16 46.45
C GLY A 139 -77.05 -17.90 45.75
N SER A 140 -77.96 -16.98 45.42
CA SER A 140 -77.66 -15.73 44.72
C SER A 140 -76.86 -14.72 45.57
N GLU A 141 -77.10 -14.68 46.88
CA GLU A 141 -76.33 -13.87 47.83
C GLU A 141 -74.88 -14.34 47.94
N ASP A 142 -74.67 -15.66 48.06
CA ASP A 142 -73.34 -16.29 48.05
C ASP A 142 -72.58 -15.97 46.76
N TYR A 143 -73.28 -15.94 45.63
CA TYR A 143 -72.71 -15.59 44.33
C TYR A 143 -72.25 -14.13 44.27
N GLN A 144 -73.08 -13.19 44.75
CA GLN A 144 -72.73 -11.77 44.81
C GLN A 144 -71.57 -11.50 45.78
N GLY A 145 -71.55 -12.16 46.94
CA GLY A 145 -70.47 -12.05 47.91
C GLY A 145 -69.12 -12.53 47.35
N TRP A 146 -69.13 -13.68 46.68
CA TRP A 146 -67.93 -14.19 46.01
C TRP A 146 -67.42 -13.27 44.90
N LEU A 147 -68.29 -12.77 44.01
CA LEU A 147 -67.92 -11.80 42.97
C LEU A 147 -67.36 -10.51 43.55
N SER A 148 -67.95 -9.99 44.62
CA SER A 148 -67.50 -8.77 45.29
C SER A 148 -66.14 -8.95 45.96
N SER A 149 -65.93 -10.08 46.63
CA SER A 149 -64.64 -10.44 47.24
C SER A 149 -63.54 -10.60 46.18
N ARG A 150 -63.86 -11.22 45.04
CA ARG A 150 -62.94 -11.36 43.92
C ARG A 150 -62.59 -10.02 43.27
N ASN A 151 -63.56 -9.12 43.08
CA ASN A 151 -63.33 -7.76 42.57
C ASN A 151 -62.48 -6.91 43.52
N ALA A 152 -62.66 -7.06 44.83
CA ALA A 152 -61.83 -6.40 45.83
C ALA A 152 -60.37 -6.87 45.77
N MET A 153 -60.15 -8.19 45.64
CA MET A 153 -58.80 -8.76 45.46
C MET A 153 -58.14 -8.35 44.14
N LEU A 154 -58.89 -8.29 43.04
CA LEU A 154 -58.39 -7.81 41.73
C LEU A 154 -57.97 -6.34 41.80
N SER A 155 -58.75 -5.50 42.49
CA SER A 155 -58.45 -4.09 42.69
C SER A 155 -57.18 -3.89 43.53
N ALA A 156 -56.98 -4.71 44.55
CA ALA A 156 -55.75 -4.71 45.36
C ALA A 156 -54.51 -5.13 44.55
N SER A 157 -54.64 -6.09 43.62
CA SER A 157 -53.51 -6.52 42.77
C SER A 157 -53.08 -5.49 41.70
N LYS A 158 -53.98 -4.57 41.31
CA LYS A 158 -53.71 -3.52 40.31
C LYS A 158 -52.94 -2.34 40.86
N GLN A 159 -52.75 -2.25 42.18
CA GLN A 159 -52.03 -1.16 42.80
C GLN A 159 -50.54 -1.54 42.92
N PRO A 160 -49.64 -0.96 42.11
CA PRO A 160 -48.21 -1.21 42.25
C PRO A 160 -47.74 -0.59 43.56
N GLU A 161 -47.01 -1.36 44.37
CA GLU A 161 -46.18 -0.79 45.43
C GLU A 161 -45.15 0.14 44.77
N LYS A 162 -45.15 1.39 45.25
CA LYS A 162 -44.27 2.47 44.82
C LYS A 162 -42.88 2.32 45.43
#